data_AF-A0A2V9C7Q9-F1
#
_entry.id   AF-A0A2V9C7Q9-F1
#
_cell.length_a   1.000
_cell.length_b   1.000
_cell.length_c   1.000
_cell.angle_alpha   90.00
_cell.angle_beta   90.00
_cell.angle_gamma   90.00
#
_symmetry.space_group_name_H-M   'P 1'
#
loop_
_entity.id
_entity.type
_entity.pdbx_description
1 polymer ?
#
loop_
_entity_poly.entity_id
_entity_poly.type
_entity_poly.pdbx_seq_one_letter_code
_entity_poly.pdbx_strand_id
1 'polypeptide(L)'
;MYAKGSFQLNASRDLPLLRQILRSEFVTHSQLFEFAQLSQYERSRRSFDWRVKRLVDRGLVLRHILPAETGDIVYSVASTAATLLQSMGECCLVGRRRTDREKANQSALHAIGLNEIQLSALRAGLLVRWMGSTEIRSQNELTALGFAKDYDAIVTVRTDSGECRFALEYERTLKSAKRYRAIVASISQEVHLDRLLYLVANYDILQFVSGF
;
A
#
# COMPACT_ATOMS: atom_id res chain seq x y z
N MET A 1 20.15 -19.12 -26.00
CA MET A 1 21.48 -18.46 -26.00
C MET A 1 21.22 -16.97 -25.73
N TYR A 2 21.58 -16.46 -24.54
CA TYR A 2 21.18 -15.13 -24.08
C TYR A 2 22.30 -14.10 -24.31
N ALA A 3 21.93 -12.89 -24.74
CA ALA A 3 22.87 -11.80 -25.00
C ALA A 3 23.50 -11.28 -23.70
N LYS A 4 24.83 -11.15 -23.70
CA LYS A 4 25.62 -10.62 -22.59
C LYS A 4 25.14 -9.18 -22.28
N GLY A 5 24.48 -8.99 -21.14
CA GLY A 5 23.90 -7.70 -20.72
C GLY A 5 22.37 -7.69 -20.60
N SER A 6 21.66 -8.76 -20.98
CA SER A 6 20.20 -8.83 -20.79
C SER A 6 19.86 -8.94 -19.30
N PHE A 7 19.20 -7.91 -18.75
CA PHE A 7 18.66 -7.95 -17.40
C PHE A 7 17.39 -8.82 -17.39
N GLN A 8 17.47 -10.00 -16.78
CA GLN A 8 16.31 -10.85 -16.55
C GLN A 8 15.81 -10.67 -15.11
N LEU A 9 14.54 -10.26 -15.00
CA LEU A 9 13.83 -10.30 -13.74
C LEU A 9 13.59 -11.76 -13.35
N ASN A 10 13.98 -12.10 -12.13
CA ASN A 10 13.65 -13.38 -11.55
C ASN A 10 12.16 -13.40 -11.19
N ALA A 11 11.38 -14.20 -11.92
CA ALA A 11 9.93 -14.27 -11.74
C ALA A 11 9.49 -14.69 -10.34
N SER A 12 10.27 -15.52 -9.63
CA SER A 12 9.90 -16.03 -8.30
C SER A 12 10.31 -15.12 -7.14
N ARG A 13 11.13 -14.09 -7.39
CA ARG A 13 11.65 -13.24 -6.30
C ARG A 13 11.68 -11.75 -6.61
N ASP A 14 12.03 -11.35 -7.84
CA ASP A 14 12.02 -9.93 -8.22
C ASP A 14 10.60 -9.42 -8.44
N LEU A 15 9.75 -10.20 -9.10
CA LEU A 15 8.36 -9.80 -9.35
C LEU A 15 7.53 -9.70 -8.07
N PRO A 16 7.54 -10.66 -7.12
CA PRO A 16 6.84 -10.51 -5.86
C PRO A 16 7.31 -9.27 -5.08
N LEU A 17 8.61 -8.99 -5.08
CA LEU A 17 9.16 -7.83 -4.39
C LEU A 17 8.69 -6.51 -5.05
N LEU A 18 8.73 -6.42 -6.38
CA LEU A 18 8.23 -5.25 -7.11
C LEU A 18 6.73 -5.03 -6.91
N ARG A 19 5.94 -6.10 -6.92
CA ARG A 19 4.50 -6.05 -6.61
C ARG A 19 4.25 -5.56 -5.19
N GLN A 20 5.03 -6.04 -4.22
CA GLN A 20 4.90 -5.58 -2.83
C GLN A 20 5.18 -4.07 -2.71
N ILE A 21 6.25 -3.57 -3.33
CA ILE A 21 6.55 -2.13 -3.33
C ILE A 21 5.43 -1.34 -4.04
N LEU A 22 4.88 -1.87 -5.15
CA LEU A 22 3.80 -1.23 -5.89
C LEU A 22 2.54 -1.10 -5.01
N ARG A 23 2.13 -2.20 -4.38
CA ARG A 23 0.92 -2.28 -3.56
C ARG A 23 1.02 -1.49 -2.27
N SER A 24 2.22 -1.37 -1.71
CA SER A 24 2.50 -0.55 -0.54
C SER A 24 2.58 0.95 -0.84
N GLU A 25 2.63 1.36 -2.12
CA GLU A 25 2.91 2.74 -2.61
C GLU A 25 4.30 3.27 -2.18
N PHE A 26 4.52 3.36 -0.87
CA PHE A 26 5.78 3.67 -0.20
C PHE A 26 6.03 2.66 0.91
N VAL A 27 7.24 2.12 1.01
CA VAL A 27 7.60 1.11 2.02
C VAL A 27 9.03 1.32 2.52
N THR A 28 9.26 1.16 3.83
CA THR A 28 10.62 1.21 4.39
C THR A 28 11.40 -0.06 4.07
N HIS A 29 12.73 -0.01 4.21
CA HIS A 29 13.57 -1.20 4.03
C HIS A 29 13.23 -2.34 5.00
N SER A 30 12.90 -2.00 6.26
CA SER A 30 12.51 -2.98 7.27
C SER A 30 11.15 -3.61 6.98
N GLN A 31 10.13 -2.79 6.67
CA GLN A 31 8.80 -3.27 6.30
C GLN A 31 8.86 -4.18 5.07
N LEU A 32 9.61 -3.79 4.04
CA LEU A 32 9.74 -4.56 2.82
C LEU A 32 10.41 -5.93 3.06
N PHE A 33 11.42 -5.96 3.94
CA PHE A 33 12.04 -7.22 4.33
C PHE A 33 11.07 -8.10 5.12
N GLU A 34 10.32 -7.50 6.04
CA GLU A 34 9.33 -8.22 6.85
C GLU A 34 8.21 -8.82 5.99
N PHE A 35 7.64 -8.06 5.04
CA PHE A 35 6.70 -8.59 4.06
C PHE A 35 7.28 -9.78 3.30
N ALA A 36 8.54 -9.71 2.90
CA ALA A 36 9.22 -10.77 2.17
C ALA A 36 9.43 -12.04 3.00
N GLN A 37 9.71 -11.89 4.30
CA GLN A 37 9.82 -13.00 5.25
C GLN A 37 8.46 -13.65 5.50
N LEU A 38 7.43 -12.86 5.80
CA LEU A 38 6.08 -13.34 6.08
C LEU A 38 5.43 -14.01 4.86
N SER A 39 5.73 -13.51 3.65
CA SER A 39 5.30 -14.10 2.38
C SER A 39 6.21 -15.22 1.87
N GLN A 40 7.24 -15.60 2.63
CA GLN A 40 8.15 -16.72 2.40
C GLN A 40 8.98 -16.69 1.11
N TYR A 41 9.09 -15.56 0.40
CA TYR A 41 9.90 -15.48 -0.84
C TYR A 41 11.33 -14.99 -0.62
N GLU A 42 11.70 -14.47 0.56
CA GLU A 42 13.09 -14.13 0.91
C GLU A 42 13.37 -14.40 2.39
N ARG A 43 14.40 -15.21 2.67
CA ARG A 43 14.82 -15.58 4.04
C ARG A 43 16.17 -14.96 4.42
N SER A 44 16.99 -14.63 3.41
CA SER A 44 18.35 -14.15 3.62
C SER A 44 18.38 -12.63 3.51
N ARG A 45 18.74 -11.96 4.62
CA ARG A 45 18.90 -10.50 4.63
C ARG A 45 19.92 -10.01 3.59
N ARG A 46 21.03 -10.72 3.44
CA ARG A 46 22.05 -10.40 2.43
C ARG A 46 21.53 -10.50 0.99
N SER A 47 20.74 -11.54 0.71
CA SER A 47 20.15 -11.74 -0.63
C SER A 47 19.09 -10.68 -0.92
N PHE A 48 18.28 -10.34 0.09
CA PHE A 48 17.32 -9.25 0.04
C PHE A 48 17.99 -7.91 -0.26
N ASP A 49 18.99 -7.52 0.53
CA ASP A 49 19.68 -6.23 0.40
C ASP A 49 20.33 -6.10 -1.00
N TRP A 50 20.97 -7.17 -1.48
CA TRP A 50 21.51 -7.20 -2.84
C TRP A 50 20.43 -7.05 -3.91
N ARG A 51 19.28 -7.71 -3.73
CA ARG A 51 18.15 -7.65 -4.68
C ARG A 51 17.56 -6.25 -4.75
N VAL A 52 17.27 -5.63 -3.59
CA VAL A 52 16.74 -4.27 -3.52
C VAL A 52 17.73 -3.30 -4.16
N LYS A 53 19.02 -3.38 -3.79
CA LYS A 53 20.08 -2.55 -4.39
C LYS A 53 20.11 -2.70 -5.91
N ARG A 54 20.08 -3.93 -6.42
CA ARG A 54 20.08 -4.20 -7.86
C ARG A 54 18.85 -3.62 -8.57
N LEU A 55 17.66 -3.67 -7.97
CA LEU A 55 16.45 -3.08 -8.54
C LEU A 55 16.50 -1.55 -8.56
N VAL A 56 17.12 -0.94 -7.54
CA VAL A 56 17.37 0.51 -7.46
C VAL A 56 18.41 0.94 -8.49
N ASP A 57 19.56 0.25 -8.58
CA ASP A 57 20.64 0.56 -9.53
C ASP A 57 20.16 0.44 -11.00
N ARG A 58 19.07 -0.30 -11.25
CA ARG A 58 18.44 -0.47 -12.57
C ARG A 58 17.26 0.48 -12.82
N GLY A 59 16.94 1.35 -11.87
CA GLY A 59 15.86 2.34 -12.00
C GLY A 59 14.45 1.74 -11.98
N LEU A 60 14.27 0.51 -11.50
CA LEU A 60 12.94 -0.11 -11.34
C LEU A 60 12.29 0.25 -10.00
N VAL A 61 13.12 0.50 -8.99
CA VAL A 61 12.73 0.98 -7.67
C VAL A 61 13.37 2.34 -7.43
N LEU A 62 12.58 3.27 -6.91
CA LEU A 62 13.03 4.61 -6.58
C LEU A 62 13.25 4.71 -5.08
N ARG A 63 14.38 5.31 -4.70
CA ARG A 63 14.79 5.52 -3.33
C ARG A 63 14.50 6.96 -2.93
N HIS A 64 13.79 7.13 -1.82
CA HIS A 64 13.47 8.42 -1.23
C HIS A 64 14.09 8.50 0.17
N ILE A 65 14.49 9.71 0.56
CA ILE A 65 14.91 10.02 1.92
C ILE A 65 13.81 10.92 2.50
N LEU A 66 13.12 10.45 3.53
CA LEU A 66 12.12 11.26 4.19
C LEU A 66 12.82 12.30 5.10
N PRO A 67 12.43 13.58 5.05
CA PRO A 67 13.04 14.62 5.89
C PRO A 67 12.73 14.51 7.39
N ALA A 68 11.93 13.53 7.83
CA ALA A 68 11.62 13.32 9.23
C ALA A 68 12.80 12.64 9.96
N GLU A 69 12.91 12.89 11.27
CA GLU A 69 14.10 12.73 12.14
C GLU A 69 14.89 11.41 12.05
N THR A 70 14.34 10.34 11.49
CA THR A 70 15.01 9.04 11.36
C THR A 70 15.89 8.89 10.10
N GLY A 71 15.73 9.75 9.08
CA GLY A 71 16.49 9.62 7.82
C GLY A 71 16.20 8.31 7.08
N ASP A 72 15.06 7.69 7.36
CA ASP A 72 14.72 6.36 6.85
C ASP A 72 14.61 6.34 5.33
N ILE A 73 15.14 5.26 4.77
CA ILE A 73 15.06 5.00 3.33
C ILE A 73 13.69 4.40 3.03
N VAL A 74 12.98 5.04 2.10
CA VAL A 74 11.67 4.60 1.63
C VAL A 74 11.74 4.30 0.14
N TYR A 75 11.08 3.23 -0.28
CA TYR A 75 11.04 2.78 -1.66
C TYR A 75 9.67 2.98 -2.28
N SER A 76 9.64 3.34 -3.56
CA SER A 76 8.45 3.29 -4.41
C SER A 76 8.80 2.65 -5.75
N VAL A 77 7.80 2.16 -6.49
CA VAL A 77 8.05 1.64 -7.85
C VAL A 77 8.25 2.77 -8.85
N ALA A 78 9.17 2.59 -9.80
CA ALA A 78 9.36 3.51 -10.92
C ALA A 78 8.23 3.34 -11.95
N SER A 79 7.87 4.40 -12.67
CA SER A 79 6.78 4.35 -13.65
C SER A 79 7.00 3.28 -14.73
N THR A 80 8.24 3.07 -15.17
CA THR A 80 8.60 2.00 -16.13
C THR A 80 8.33 0.60 -15.58
N ALA A 81 8.66 0.36 -14.31
CA ALA A 81 8.38 -0.90 -13.62
C ALA A 81 6.88 -1.08 -13.36
N ALA A 82 6.14 -0.01 -13.07
CA ALA A 82 4.69 -0.07 -12.91
C ALA A 82 3.98 -0.45 -14.22
N THR A 83 4.38 0.13 -15.37
CA THR A 83 3.86 -0.26 -16.69
C THR A 83 4.17 -1.71 -17.02
N LEU A 84 5.37 -2.19 -16.66
CA LEU A 84 5.74 -3.60 -16.82
C LEU A 84 4.85 -4.51 -15.97
N LEU A 85 4.62 -4.17 -14.70
CA LEU A 85 3.73 -4.92 -13.80
C LEU A 85 2.29 -4.95 -14.35
N GLN A 86 1.81 -3.83 -14.89
CA GLN A 86 0.49 -3.73 -15.51
C GLN A 86 0.36 -4.61 -16.75
N SER A 87 1.38 -4.67 -17.62
CA SER A 87 1.37 -5.57 -18.79
C SER A 87 1.41 -7.05 -18.40
N MET A 88 1.81 -7.36 -17.16
CA MET A 88 1.75 -8.71 -16.56
C MET A 88 0.46 -8.95 -15.76
N GLY A 89 -0.52 -8.04 -15.81
CA GLY A 89 -1.85 -8.21 -15.21
C GLY A 89 -2.03 -7.61 -13.81
N GLU A 90 -1.10 -6.80 -13.30
CA GLU A 90 -1.38 -6.06 -12.05
C GLU A 90 -2.42 -4.95 -12.28
N CYS A 91 -3.47 -4.94 -11.44
CA CYS A 91 -4.49 -3.90 -11.43
C CYS A 91 -3.96 -2.63 -10.73
N CYS A 92 -3.19 -1.83 -11.45
CA CYS A 92 -2.75 -0.52 -11.00
C CYS A 92 -2.97 0.55 -12.08
N LEU A 93 -3.65 1.63 -11.70
CA LEU A 93 -3.69 2.83 -12.52
C LEU A 93 -2.37 3.59 -12.36
N VAL A 94 -1.57 3.61 -13.43
CA VAL A 94 -0.35 4.42 -13.49
C VAL A 94 -0.75 5.89 -13.69
N GLY A 95 -1.11 6.56 -12.60
CA GLY A 95 -1.63 7.93 -12.58
C GLY A 95 -0.63 9.00 -12.10
N ARG A 96 -0.80 10.22 -12.61
CA ARG A 96 0.10 11.39 -12.52
C ARG A 96 0.69 11.61 -11.11
N ARG A 97 2.02 11.56 -11.00
CA ARG A 97 2.76 11.93 -9.78
C ARG A 97 2.35 13.32 -9.31
N ARG A 98 1.96 13.43 -8.03
CA ARG A 98 1.72 14.71 -7.37
C ARG A 98 3.03 15.47 -7.30
N THR A 99 3.07 16.67 -7.89
CA THR A 99 4.28 17.51 -8.06
C THR A 99 4.73 18.23 -6.79
N ASP A 100 4.03 18.03 -5.67
CA ASP A 100 4.26 18.73 -4.41
C ASP A 100 4.97 17.82 -3.39
N ARG A 101 6.16 18.25 -2.93
CA ARG A 101 7.04 17.49 -2.04
C ARG A 101 6.43 17.26 -0.67
N GLU A 102 5.68 18.22 -0.12
CA GLU A 102 5.04 18.07 1.19
C GLU A 102 3.90 17.05 1.11
N LYS A 103 3.08 17.14 0.06
CA LYS A 103 2.04 16.14 -0.21
C LYS A 103 2.63 14.75 -0.44
N ALA A 104 3.79 14.65 -1.10
CA ALA A 104 4.49 13.39 -1.28
C ALA A 104 4.97 12.80 0.06
N ASN A 105 5.53 13.63 0.96
CA ASN A 105 5.93 13.18 2.29
C ASN A 105 4.74 12.72 3.14
N GLN A 106 3.64 13.48 3.15
CA GLN A 106 2.42 13.09 3.85
C GLN A 106 1.85 11.77 3.29
N SER A 107 1.85 11.60 1.97
CA SER A 107 1.46 10.34 1.32
C SER A 107 2.35 9.17 1.71
N ALA A 108 3.66 9.40 1.82
CA ALA A 108 4.60 8.36 2.24
C ALA A 108 4.40 7.96 3.71
N LEU A 109 4.23 8.93 4.62
CA LEU A 109 3.96 8.64 6.04
C LEU A 109 2.62 7.92 6.24
N HIS A 110 1.61 8.27 5.44
CA HIS A 110 0.32 7.58 5.40
C HIS A 110 0.47 6.12 4.97
N ALA A 111 1.11 5.88 3.83
CA ALA A 111 1.39 4.54 3.31
C ALA A 111 2.23 3.68 4.27
N ILE A 112 3.24 4.26 4.91
CA ILE A 112 4.05 3.57 5.93
C ILE A 112 3.18 3.13 7.10
N GLY A 113 2.25 3.97 7.57
CA GLY A 113 1.32 3.61 8.64
C GLY A 113 0.35 2.50 8.23
N LEU A 114 -0.19 2.55 7.01
CA LEU A 114 -1.02 1.47 6.45
C LEU A 114 -0.26 0.14 6.34
N ASN A 115 1.00 0.17 5.92
CA ASN A 115 1.85 -1.02 5.88
C ASN A 115 2.05 -1.62 7.28
N GLU A 116 2.22 -0.80 8.33
CA GLU A 116 2.30 -1.32 9.70
C GLU A 116 1.01 -2.00 10.16
N ILE A 117 -0.15 -1.46 9.77
CA ILE A 117 -1.45 -2.09 10.05
C ILE A 117 -1.52 -3.44 9.33
N GLN A 118 -1.15 -3.49 8.05
CA GLN A 118 -1.13 -4.73 7.26
C GLN A 118 -0.17 -5.77 7.85
N LEU A 119 1.06 -5.36 8.18
CA LEU A 119 2.07 -6.22 8.80
C LEU A 119 1.59 -6.73 10.15
N SER A 120 0.95 -5.90 10.96
CA SER A 120 0.38 -6.32 12.25
C SER A 120 -0.67 -7.42 12.07
N ALA A 121 -1.55 -7.30 11.06
CA ALA A 121 -2.52 -8.34 10.73
C ALA A 121 -1.86 -9.63 10.19
N LEU A 122 -0.78 -9.51 9.39
CA LEU A 122 0.01 -10.65 8.91
C LEU A 122 0.73 -11.37 10.06
N ARG A 123 1.40 -10.63 10.95
CA ARG A 123 2.10 -11.17 12.13
C ARG A 123 1.14 -11.95 13.03
N ALA A 124 -0.09 -11.46 13.19
CA ALA A 124 -1.13 -12.11 13.97
C ALA A 124 -1.75 -13.34 13.25
N GLY A 125 -1.40 -13.61 11.99
CA GLY A 125 -1.98 -14.70 11.21
C GLY A 125 -3.45 -14.51 10.85
N LEU A 126 -3.97 -13.28 11.00
CA LEU A 126 -5.38 -12.94 10.78
C LEU A 126 -5.68 -12.57 9.32
N LEU A 127 -4.70 -12.02 8.60
CA LEU A 127 -4.94 -11.47 7.27
C LEU A 127 -5.19 -12.58 6.23
N VAL A 128 -6.36 -12.55 5.59
CA VAL A 128 -6.72 -13.42 4.45
C VAL A 128 -6.47 -12.70 3.13
N ARG A 129 -6.95 -11.45 2.99
CA ARG A 129 -6.74 -10.62 1.80
C ARG A 129 -6.57 -9.15 2.19
N TRP A 130 -5.65 -8.50 1.51
CA TRP A 130 -5.47 -7.04 1.54
C TRP A 130 -5.55 -6.50 0.13
N MET A 131 -6.54 -5.65 -0.13
CA MET A 131 -6.69 -4.89 -1.37
C MET A 131 -6.38 -3.43 -1.04
N GLY A 132 -5.28 -2.90 -1.59
CA GLY A 132 -4.83 -1.53 -1.30
C GLY A 132 -5.49 -0.47 -2.19
N SER A 133 -5.33 0.80 -1.79
CA SER A 133 -5.86 1.99 -2.47
C SER A 133 -5.74 1.98 -4.00
N THR A 134 -4.62 1.50 -4.55
CA THR A 134 -4.35 1.50 -5.99
C THR A 134 -5.19 0.45 -6.74
N GLU A 135 -5.40 -0.73 -6.14
CA GLU A 135 -6.28 -1.77 -6.68
C GLU A 135 -7.74 -1.31 -6.58
N ILE A 136 -8.12 -0.70 -5.46
CA ILE A 136 -9.47 -0.14 -5.22
C ILE A 136 -9.79 0.93 -6.27
N ARG A 137 -8.90 1.91 -6.46
CA ARG A 137 -9.10 2.96 -7.45
C ARG A 137 -9.22 2.38 -8.86
N SER A 138 -8.35 1.42 -9.20
CA SER A 138 -8.43 0.73 -10.48
C SER A 138 -9.78 0.04 -10.67
N GLN A 139 -10.32 -0.59 -9.63
CA GLN A 139 -11.63 -1.24 -9.68
C GLN A 139 -12.76 -0.23 -9.81
N ASN A 140 -12.71 0.87 -9.05
CA ASN A 140 -13.71 1.94 -9.06
C ASN A 140 -13.79 2.65 -10.42
N GLU A 141 -12.64 2.92 -11.05
CA GLU A 141 -12.59 3.65 -12.32
C GLU A 141 -12.86 2.76 -13.54
N LEU A 142 -12.47 1.47 -13.49
CA LEU A 142 -12.48 0.60 -14.67
C LEU A 142 -13.62 -0.44 -14.69
N THR A 143 -14.38 -0.57 -13.60
CA THR A 143 -15.42 -1.59 -13.49
C THR A 143 -16.73 -1.00 -12.95
N ALA A 144 -17.84 -1.67 -13.25
CA ALA A 144 -19.14 -1.35 -12.64
C ALA A 144 -19.31 -1.93 -11.22
N LEU A 145 -18.29 -2.62 -10.68
CA LEU A 145 -18.28 -3.26 -9.36
C LEU A 145 -17.41 -2.46 -8.37
N GLY A 146 -17.41 -1.13 -8.52
CA GLY A 146 -16.66 -0.22 -7.67
C GLY A 146 -17.29 -0.03 -6.29
N PHE A 147 -16.47 0.35 -5.33
CA PHE A 147 -16.90 0.80 -4.02
C PHE A 147 -17.39 2.26 -4.07
N ALA A 148 -18.12 2.69 -3.05
CA ALA A 148 -18.61 4.06 -2.95
C ALA A 148 -17.49 5.11 -2.75
N LYS A 149 -16.27 4.66 -2.40
CA LYS A 149 -15.08 5.47 -2.21
C LYS A 149 -13.81 4.73 -2.61
N ASP A 150 -12.77 5.48 -2.96
CA ASP A 150 -11.37 5.03 -2.87
C ASP A 150 -10.98 4.87 -1.38
N TYR A 151 -11.32 3.73 -0.79
CA TYR A 151 -10.88 3.39 0.58
C TYR A 151 -9.36 3.23 0.64
N ASP A 152 -8.77 3.40 1.83
CA ASP A 152 -7.34 3.15 2.02
C ASP A 152 -7.00 1.67 1.80
N ALA A 153 -7.85 0.77 2.29
CA ALA A 153 -7.80 -0.65 1.97
C ALA A 153 -9.17 -1.33 2.12
N ILE A 154 -9.37 -2.44 1.41
CA ILE A 154 -10.41 -3.43 1.70
C ILE A 154 -9.71 -4.65 2.27
N VAL A 155 -10.09 -5.01 3.49
CA VAL A 155 -9.39 -6.03 4.27
C VAL A 155 -10.33 -7.19 4.52
N THR A 156 -9.83 -8.41 4.32
CA THR A 156 -10.48 -9.64 4.75
C THR A 156 -9.61 -10.30 5.78
N VAL A 157 -10.15 -10.52 6.98
CA VAL A 157 -9.46 -11.17 8.10
C VAL A 157 -10.21 -12.41 8.54
N ARG A 158 -9.49 -13.37 9.12
CA ARG A 158 -10.06 -14.52 9.80
C ARG A 158 -10.43 -14.15 11.23
N THR A 159 -11.64 -14.50 11.63
CA THR A 159 -12.20 -14.38 12.98
C THR A 159 -12.69 -15.76 13.44
N ASP A 160 -13.02 -15.89 14.72
CA ASP A 160 -13.61 -17.12 15.26
C ASP A 160 -14.95 -17.48 14.59
N SER A 161 -15.65 -16.48 14.07
CA SER A 161 -16.92 -16.59 13.36
C SER A 161 -16.80 -16.78 11.84
N GLY A 162 -15.59 -16.87 11.29
CA GLY A 162 -15.34 -17.04 9.85
C GLY A 162 -14.48 -15.93 9.25
N GLU A 163 -14.71 -15.60 7.98
CA GLU A 163 -14.01 -14.48 7.34
C GLU A 163 -14.84 -13.19 7.45
N CYS A 164 -14.20 -12.12 7.90
CA CYS A 164 -14.80 -10.79 8.01
C CYS A 164 -14.15 -9.85 7.00
N ARG A 165 -14.96 -9.29 6.10
CA ARG A 165 -14.53 -8.32 5.09
C ARG A 165 -15.05 -6.93 5.44
N PHE A 166 -14.18 -5.92 5.39
CA PHE A 166 -14.51 -4.53 5.73
C PHE A 166 -13.65 -3.53 4.96
N ALA A 167 -14.16 -2.30 4.81
CA ALA A 167 -13.37 -1.16 4.40
C ALA A 167 -12.51 -0.66 5.57
N LEU A 168 -11.28 -0.23 5.27
CA LEU A 168 -10.37 0.40 6.22
C LEU A 168 -10.10 1.84 5.78
N GLU A 169 -10.22 2.76 6.73
CA GLU A 169 -9.71 4.13 6.63
C GLU A 169 -8.71 4.37 7.75
N TYR A 170 -7.60 5.04 7.44
CA TYR A 170 -6.60 5.43 8.42
C TYR A 170 -6.38 6.94 8.38
N GLU A 171 -6.55 7.62 9.50
CA GLU A 171 -6.41 9.08 9.58
C GLU A 171 -5.20 9.47 10.43
N ARG A 172 -4.25 10.17 9.81
CA ARG A 172 -3.08 10.74 10.50
C ARG A 172 -3.20 12.21 10.81
N THR A 173 -4.06 12.93 10.09
CA THR A 173 -4.21 14.39 10.21
C THR A 173 -5.68 14.77 10.15
N LEU A 174 -6.05 15.82 10.86
CA LEU A 174 -7.44 16.28 10.85
C LEU A 174 -7.82 16.82 9.46
N LYS A 175 -8.97 16.35 8.98
CA LYS A 175 -9.66 16.96 7.85
C LYS A 175 -10.63 18.04 8.34
N SER A 176 -11.06 18.94 7.46
CA SER A 176 -12.09 19.92 7.83
C SER A 176 -13.43 19.22 8.07
N ALA A 177 -14.28 19.78 8.93
CA ALA A 177 -15.62 19.25 9.20
C ALA A 177 -16.45 19.02 7.92
N LYS A 178 -16.35 19.93 6.94
CA LYS A 178 -16.98 19.78 5.62
C LYS A 178 -16.55 18.49 4.92
N ARG A 179 -15.27 18.12 5.05
CA ARG A 179 -14.69 16.94 4.42
C ARG A 179 -15.12 15.66 5.13
N TYR A 180 -15.24 15.67 6.47
CA TYR A 180 -15.82 14.54 7.20
C TYR A 180 -17.27 14.28 6.82
N ARG A 181 -18.11 15.32 6.71
CA ARG A 181 -19.50 15.14 6.23
C ARG A 181 -19.57 14.57 4.82
N ALA A 182 -18.66 14.97 3.93
CA ALA A 182 -18.58 14.40 2.58
C ALA A 182 -18.15 12.93 2.60
N ILE A 183 -17.24 12.56 3.50
CA ILE A 183 -16.84 11.15 3.71
C ILE A 183 -18.02 10.33 4.21
N VAL A 184 -18.75 10.81 5.23
CA VAL A 184 -19.96 10.14 5.74
C VAL A 184 -20.99 9.95 4.63
N ALA A 185 -21.29 11.00 3.87
CA ALA A 185 -22.24 10.93 2.75
C ALA A 185 -21.84 9.92 1.67
N SER A 186 -20.53 9.80 1.38
CA SER A 186 -19.99 8.80 0.45
C SER A 186 -20.11 7.38 1.02
N ILE A 187 -19.75 7.18 2.29
CA ILE A 187 -19.87 5.87 2.95
C ILE A 187 -21.34 5.41 3.03
N SER A 188 -22.28 6.32 3.23
CA SER A 188 -23.72 6.00 3.27
C SER A 188 -24.26 5.45 1.94
N GLN A 189 -23.49 5.54 0.85
CA GLN A 189 -23.83 4.96 -0.46
C GLN A 189 -23.17 3.60 -0.70
N GLU A 190 -22.39 3.08 0.25
CA GLU A 190 -21.72 1.80 0.12
C GLU A 190 -22.71 0.64 0.21
N VAL A 191 -22.63 -0.28 -0.76
CA VAL A 191 -23.55 -1.42 -0.91
C VAL A 191 -22.82 -2.77 -0.97
N HIS A 192 -21.50 -2.76 -1.14
CA HIS A 192 -20.67 -3.95 -1.30
C HIS A 192 -19.93 -4.35 -0.03
N LEU A 193 -20.03 -3.55 1.04
CA LEU A 193 -19.38 -3.75 2.32
C LEU A 193 -20.32 -3.42 3.47
N ASP A 194 -20.47 -4.36 4.40
CA ASP A 194 -21.35 -4.17 5.57
C ASP A 194 -20.64 -3.46 6.74
N ARG A 195 -19.32 -3.28 6.65
CA ARG A 195 -18.48 -2.83 7.77
C ARG A 195 -17.38 -1.89 7.31
N LEU A 196 -17.13 -0.87 8.13
CA LEU A 196 -16.02 0.08 8.01
C LEU A 196 -15.25 0.10 9.34
N LEU A 197 -13.93 -0.05 9.25
CA LEU A 197 -13.01 0.19 10.35
C LEU A 197 -12.30 1.52 10.12
N TYR A 198 -12.52 2.48 11.02
CA TYR A 198 -11.89 3.78 10.97
C TYR A 198 -10.80 3.88 12.05
N LEU A 199 -9.54 3.88 11.64
CA LEU A 199 -8.38 3.98 12.53
C LEU A 199 -7.82 5.39 12.52
N VAL A 200 -7.33 5.84 13.66
CA VAL A 200 -6.73 7.18 13.80
C VAL A 200 -5.39 7.09 14.51
N ALA A 201 -4.49 8.02 14.22
CA ALA A 201 -3.13 7.99 14.76
C ALA A 201 -3.04 8.31 16.26
N ASN A 202 -4.01 9.03 16.83
CA ASN A 202 -4.05 9.36 18.27
C ASN A 202 -5.47 9.64 18.76
N TYR A 203 -5.60 9.78 20.09
CA TYR A 203 -6.87 9.99 20.77
C TYR A 203 -7.54 11.35 20.44
N ASP A 204 -6.76 12.40 20.20
CA ASP A 204 -7.30 13.73 19.87
C ASP A 204 -8.05 13.70 18.53
N ILE A 205 -7.49 13.00 17.53
CA ILE A 205 -8.15 12.78 16.25
C ILE A 205 -9.40 11.90 16.45
N LEU A 206 -9.33 10.87 17.30
CA LEU A 206 -10.50 10.03 17.61
C LEU A 206 -11.65 10.86 18.17
N GLN A 207 -11.38 11.68 19.18
CA GLN A 207 -12.38 12.53 19.83
C GLN A 207 -13.04 13.47 18.81
N PHE A 208 -12.25 14.06 17.91
CA PHE A 208 -12.78 14.91 16.86
C PHE A 208 -13.66 14.16 15.85
N VAL A 209 -13.21 12.99 15.38
CA VAL A 209 -13.93 12.20 14.35
C VAL A 209 -15.21 11.58 14.93
N SER A 210 -15.22 11.20 16.21
CA SER A 210 -16.39 10.61 16.88
C SER A 210 -17.61 11.53 16.97
N GLY A 211 -17.44 12.83 16.69
CA GLY A 211 -18.54 13.80 16.66
C GLY A 211 -19.28 13.92 15.32
N PHE A 212 -18.92 13.11 14.32
CA PHE A 212 -19.54 13.06 12.98
C PHE A 212 -20.24 11.72 12.73
#